data_AF-A0A800MFD6-F1
#
_entry.id   AF-A0A800MFD6-F1
#
_cell.length_a   1.000
_cell.length_b   1.000
_cell.length_c   1.000
_cell.angle_alpha   90.00
_cell.angle_beta   90.00
_cell.angle_gamma   90.00
#
_symmetry.space_group_name_H-M   'P 1'
#
loop_
_entity.id
_entity.type
_entity.pdbx_description
1 polymer ?
#
loop_
_entity_poly.entity_id
_entity_poly.type
_entity_poly.pdbx_seq_one_letter_code
_entity_poly.pdbx_strand_id
1 'polypeptide(L)'
;MSFETSPEKDRLFSRLTTIPGISPMPSVGDWILIRVDNPSDLARKINRRIEPGTMKVPRGVDGAVRIRVGEPRENERLFQTLREVTQIQRGLS
;
A
#
# COMPACT_ATOMS: atom_id res chain seq x y z
N MET A 1 12.02 23.38 8.09
CA MET A 1 10.97 22.36 8.26
C MET A 1 11.52 21.06 7.71
N SER A 2 11.99 20.19 8.58
CA SER A 2 12.51 18.87 8.20
C SER A 2 11.29 17.97 8.00
N PHE A 3 11.09 17.46 6.79
CA PHE A 3 10.12 16.40 6.55
C PHE A 3 10.72 15.13 7.12
N GLU A 4 10.59 14.91 8.44
CA GLU A 4 11.00 13.65 9.05
C GLU A 4 10.12 12.55 8.46
N THR A 5 10.68 11.77 7.54
CA THR A 5 10.15 10.47 7.21
C THR A 5 10.29 9.62 8.47
N SER A 6 9.17 9.16 9.02
CA SER A 6 9.20 8.24 10.16
C SER A 6 10.03 7.00 9.78
N PRO A 7 10.91 6.48 10.67
CA PRO A 7 11.65 5.24 10.41
C PRO A 7 10.75 4.07 9.96
N GLU A 8 9.51 4.04 10.44
CA GLU A 8 8.54 3.02 10.07
C GLU A 8 7.99 3.22 8.64
N LYS A 9 7.89 4.47 8.17
CA LYS A 9 7.55 4.76 6.76
C LYS A 9 8.63 4.22 5.83
N ASP A 10 9.90 4.45 6.15
CA ASP A 10 11.02 3.99 5.34
C ASP A 10 11.13 2.45 5.34
N ARG A 11 10.87 1.84 6.51
CA ARG A 11 10.78 0.38 6.65
C ARG A 11 9.64 -0.19 5.79
N LEU A 12 8.43 0.35 5.90
CA LEU A 12 7.29 -0.13 5.13
C LEU A 12 7.50 0.09 3.63
N PHE A 13 8.01 1.25 3.22
CA PHE A 13 8.37 1.55 1.84
C PHE A 13 9.33 0.50 1.27
N SER A 14 10.43 0.24 1.98
CA SER A 14 11.45 -0.73 1.58
C SER A 14 10.92 -2.16 1.48
N ARG A 15 9.89 -2.50 2.26
CA ARG A 15 9.25 -3.82 2.15
C ARG A 15 8.31 -3.90 0.97
N LEU A 16 7.52 -2.86 0.70
CA LEU A 16 6.58 -2.84 -0.41
C LEU A 16 7.28 -3.02 -1.77
N THR A 17 8.52 -2.53 -1.93
CA THR A 17 9.31 -2.75 -3.17
C THR A 17 9.60 -4.23 -3.45
N THR A 18 9.48 -5.10 -2.45
CA THR A 18 9.71 -6.56 -2.59
C THR A 18 8.50 -7.32 -3.10
N ILE A 19 7.32 -6.71 -3.17
CA ILE A 19 6.10 -7.36 -3.64
C ILE A 19 6.01 -7.18 -5.17
N PRO A 20 6.02 -8.26 -5.95
CA PRO A 20 5.91 -8.15 -7.40
C PRO A 20 4.52 -7.63 -7.84
N GLY A 21 4.49 -6.59 -8.67
CA GLY A 21 3.24 -6.00 -9.18
C GLY A 21 2.73 -4.80 -8.38
N ILE A 22 3.52 -4.32 -7.41
CA ILE A 22 3.31 -3.03 -6.76
C ILE A 22 4.57 -2.19 -6.86
N SER A 23 4.41 -0.87 -6.98
CA SER A 23 5.53 0.06 -7.00
C SER A 23 5.25 1.23 -6.05
N PRO A 24 5.84 1.26 -4.84
CA PRO A 24 5.65 2.37 -3.93
C PRO A 24 6.33 3.64 -4.46
N MET A 25 5.70 4.78 -4.25
CA MET A 25 6.14 6.10 -4.76
C MET A 25 6.61 6.99 -3.60
N PRO A 26 7.64 7.83 -3.83
CA PRO A 26 8.04 8.86 -2.87
C PRO A 26 6.83 9.72 -2.48
N SER A 27 6.70 10.02 -1.20
CA SER A 27 5.51 10.66 -0.64
C SER A 27 5.87 11.51 0.58
N VAL A 28 5.10 12.58 0.82
CA VAL A 28 5.28 13.48 1.97
C VAL A 28 4.14 13.29 2.97
N GLY A 29 4.47 13.16 4.26
CA GLY A 29 3.52 12.90 5.35
C GLY A 29 3.33 11.41 5.67
N ASP A 30 2.26 11.07 6.40
CA ASP A 30 2.05 9.75 7.02
C ASP A 30 1.40 8.72 6.08
N TRP A 31 1.74 8.76 4.80
CA TRP A 31 1.16 7.90 3.79
C TRP A 31 2.17 7.53 2.72
N ILE A 32 1.89 6.44 2.01
CA ILE A 32 2.63 5.96 0.85
C ILE A 32 1.64 5.79 -0.30
N LEU A 33 1.98 6.32 -1.48
CA LEU A 33 1.29 6.01 -2.73
C LEU A 33 1.90 4.75 -3.33
N ILE A 34 1.07 3.88 -3.88
CA ILE A 34 1.48 2.64 -4.51
C ILE A 34 0.83 2.58 -5.89
N ARG A 35 1.66 2.49 -6.93
CA ARG A 35 1.21 2.25 -8.30
C ARG A 35 0.86 0.77 -8.49
N VAL A 36 -0.30 0.52 -9.08
CA VAL A 36 -0.90 -0.80 -9.31
C VAL A 36 -1.80 -0.77 -10.54
N ASP A 37 -2.00 -1.91 -11.19
CA ASP A 37 -2.79 -1.99 -12.43
C ASP A 37 -4.29 -1.74 -12.19
N ASN A 38 -4.84 -2.31 -11.12
CA ASN A 38 -6.26 -2.28 -10.80
C ASN A 38 -6.51 -1.70 -9.40
N PRO A 39 -6.37 -0.37 -9.20
CA PRO A 39 -6.40 0.25 -7.87
C PRO A 39 -7.72 0.05 -7.14
N SER A 40 -8.85 0.16 -7.84
CA SER A 40 -10.19 -0.02 -7.25
C SER A 40 -10.42 -1.46 -6.76
N ASP A 41 -9.99 -2.46 -7.52
CA ASP A 41 -10.14 -3.86 -7.11
C ASP A 41 -9.22 -4.21 -5.95
N LEU A 42 -7.96 -3.74 -5.99
CA LEU A 42 -7.02 -3.94 -4.89
C LEU A 42 -7.53 -3.29 -3.60
N ALA A 43 -7.92 -2.02 -3.65
CA ALA A 43 -8.46 -1.31 -2.49
C ALA A 43 -9.70 -2.02 -1.93
N ARG A 44 -10.61 -2.48 -2.79
CA ARG A 44 -11.79 -3.26 -2.37
C ARG A 44 -11.41 -4.56 -1.66
N LYS A 45 -10.47 -5.33 -2.21
CA LYS A 45 -10.03 -6.61 -1.64
C LYS A 45 -9.33 -6.42 -0.29
N ILE A 46 -8.41 -5.45 -0.20
CA ILE A 46 -7.67 -5.17 1.03
C ILE A 46 -8.61 -4.65 2.12
N ASN A 47 -9.46 -3.67 1.81
CA ASN A 47 -10.39 -3.10 2.79
C ASN A 47 -11.40 -4.13 3.33
N ARG A 48 -11.74 -5.16 2.55
CA ARG A 48 -12.57 -6.28 3.03
C ARG A 48 -11.85 -7.24 3.98
N ARG A 49 -10.52 -7.37 3.86
CA ARG A 49 -9.71 -8.29 4.69
C ARG A 49 -9.17 -7.64 5.97
N ILE A 50 -8.97 -6.32 5.94
CA ILE A 50 -8.43 -5.56 7.07
C ILE A 50 -9.56 -4.76 7.69
N GLU A 51 -9.87 -3.60 7.13
CA GLU A 51 -11.02 -2.76 7.50
C GLU A 51 -11.31 -1.70 6.43
N PRO A 52 -12.51 -1.10 6.42
CA PRO A 52 -12.82 -0.02 5.50
C PRO A 52 -11.87 1.18 5.64
N GLY A 53 -11.26 1.60 4.53
CA GLY A 53 -10.44 2.81 4.48
C GLY A 53 -8.94 2.60 4.69
N THR A 54 -8.47 1.36 4.91
CA THR A 54 -7.04 1.02 4.91
C THR A 54 -6.34 1.47 3.61
N MET A 55 -7.01 1.26 2.48
CA MET A 55 -6.62 1.76 1.16
C MET A 55 -7.64 2.73 0.61
N LYS A 56 -7.14 3.82 0.02
CA LYS A 56 -7.97 4.80 -0.70
C LYS A 56 -7.41 5.05 -2.08
N VAL A 57 -8.27 5.07 -3.09
CA VAL A 57 -7.89 5.53 -4.43
C VAL A 57 -7.93 7.06 -4.40
N PRO A 58 -6.79 7.76 -4.56
CA PRO A 58 -6.75 9.21 -4.65
C PRO A 58 -7.50 9.70 -5.91
N ARG A 59 -8.12 10.88 -5.82
CA ARG A 59 -8.67 11.55 -7.01
C ARG A 59 -7.53 12.21 -7.79
N GLY A 60 -7.51 12.04 -9.12
CA GLY A 60 -6.53 12.70 -10.00
C GLY A 60 -5.15 12.04 -10.05
N VAL A 61 -4.97 10.84 -9.48
CA VAL A 61 -3.76 10.03 -9.66
C VAL A 61 -4.20 8.65 -10.15
N ASP A 62 -4.09 8.44 -11.45
CA ASP A 62 -4.49 7.19 -12.09
C ASP A 62 -3.55 6.05 -11.73
N GLY A 63 -4.11 4.84 -11.63
CA GLY A 63 -3.33 3.62 -11.37
C GLY A 63 -2.66 3.58 -9.99
N ALA A 64 -3.20 4.27 -8.99
CA ALA A 64 -2.60 4.30 -7.65
C ALA A 64 -3.59 4.07 -6.51
N VAL A 65 -3.08 3.54 -5.41
CA VAL A 65 -3.73 3.52 -4.09
C VAL A 65 -2.85 4.21 -3.07
N ARG A 66 -3.46 4.87 -2.09
CA ARG A 66 -2.79 5.44 -0.93
C ARG A 66 -3.06 4.57 0.29
N ILE A 67 -2.00 4.27 1.03
CA ILE A 67 -2.04 3.66 2.35
C ILE A 67 -1.54 4.64 3.40
N ARG A 68 -2.10 4.59 4.62
CA ARG A 68 -1.54 5.29 5.78
C ARG A 68 -0.41 4.45 6.36
N VAL A 69 0.65 5.11 6.82
CA VAL A 69 1.67 4.50 7.67
C VAL A 69 1.15 4.54 9.10
N GLY A 70 0.91 3.37 9.68
CA GLY A 70 0.43 3.22 11.06
C GLY A 70 1.50 2.65 11.97
N GLU A 71 1.08 1.98 13.03
CA GLU A 71 1.97 1.29 13.96
C GLU A 71 2.63 0.06 13.29
N PRO A 72 3.81 -0.39 13.75
CA PRO A 72 4.53 -1.50 13.12
C PRO A 72 3.71 -2.78 12.92
N ARG A 73 2.84 -3.09 13.89
CA ARG A 73 1.96 -4.27 13.83
C ARG A 73 0.88 -4.14 12.75
N GLU A 74 0.35 -2.94 12.56
CA GLU A 74 -0.66 -2.65 11.54
C GLU A 74 -0.04 -2.69 10.14
N ASN A 75 1.16 -2.10 10.00
CA ASN A 75 1.92 -2.11 8.76
C ASN A 75 2.33 -3.54 8.35
N GLU A 76 2.70 -4.38 9.31
CA GLU A 76 2.97 -5.81 9.07
C GLU A 76 1.73 -6.52 8.53
N ARG A 77 0.57 -6.34 9.20
CA ARG A 77 -0.69 -6.94 8.76
C ARG A 77 -1.07 -6.49 7.36
N LEU A 78 -0.92 -5.20 7.06
CA LEU A 78 -1.16 -4.64 5.72
C LEU A 78 -0.23 -5.26 4.68
N PHE A 79 1.07 -5.31 4.97
CA PHE A 79 2.08 -5.87 4.07
C PHE A 79 1.79 -7.33 3.71
N GLN A 80 1.51 -8.18 4.70
CA GLN A 80 1.22 -9.60 4.45
C GLN A 80 -0.05 -9.77 3.61
N THR A 81 -1.11 -9.03 3.94
CA THR A 81 -2.37 -9.07 3.19
C THR A 81 -2.17 -8.62 1.74
N LEU A 82 -1.38 -7.57 1.52
CA LEU A 82 -1.01 -7.07 0.19
C LEU A 82 -0.28 -8.14 -0.62
N ARG A 83 0.73 -8.78 -0.02
CA ARG A 83 1.52 -9.83 -0.66
C ARG A 83 0.64 -11.01 -1.09
N GLU A 84 -0.26 -11.46 -0.22
CA GLU A 84 -1.18 -12.56 -0.54
C GLU A 84 -2.13 -12.20 -1.68
N VAL A 85 -2.77 -11.02 -1.63
CA VAL A 85 -3.76 -10.60 -2.63
C VAL A 85 -3.10 -10.44 -4.00
N THR A 86 -1.91 -9.86 -4.06
CA THR A 86 -1.17 -9.64 -5.31
C THR A 86 -0.64 -10.95 -5.90
N GLN A 87 -0.20 -11.90 -5.07
CA GLN A 87 0.16 -13.24 -5.53
C GLN A 87 -1.03 -14.00 -6.12
N ILE A 88 -2.20 -13.95 -5.47
CA ILE A 88 -3.42 -14.60 -5.98
C ILE A 88 -3.84 -14.00 -7.33
N GLN A 89 -3.79 -12.67 -7.49
CA GLN A 89 -4.12 -12.03 -8.76
C GLN A 89 -3.24 -12.55 -9.91
N ARG A 90 -1.95 -12.76 -9.66
CA ARG A 90 -0.99 -13.21 -10.68
C ARG A 90 -1.07 -14.70 -10.99
N GLY A 91 -1.51 -15.54 -10.06
CA GLY A 91 -1.76 -16.97 -10.30
C GLY A 91 -3.04 -17.25 -11.07
N LEU A 92 -3.91 -16.25 -11.23
CA LEU A 92 -5.17 -16.30 -11.98
C LEU A 92 -5.10 -15.59 -13.34
N SER A 93 -3.90 -15.13 -13.73
CA SER A 93 -3.64 -14.41 -15.00
C SER A 93 -2.97 -15.30 -16.02
#